data_AF-A0A2N2FE30-F1
#
_entry.id   AF-A0A2N2FE30-F1
#
_cell.length_a   1.000
_cell.length_b   1.000
_cell.length_c   1.000
_cell.angle_alpha   90.00
_cell.angle_beta   90.00
_cell.angle_gamma   90.00
#
_symmetry.space_group_name_H-M   'P 1'
#
loop_
_entity.id
_entity.type
_entity.pdbx_description
1 polymer ?
#
loop_
_entity_poly.entity_id
_entity_poly.type
_entity_poly.pdbx_seq_one_letter_code
_entity_poly.pdbx_strand_id
1 'polypeptide(L)'
;MEEKQQTNFEKIAFLILLLFITVFLTYILQPFFFAIFWAVLVASIFSPLYKFINKKVLNPNLCAGITLITVFLCLILPVGLLIDLLVVEAIDIYQSLNSSNNNWIGTLSEVLKSLNNNPLLAKLDVDQAFLISKSQEALKALTQYVLTHISEFTQNTIFVFVSFAVMLYSLFYFLRDGKKLTAT
;
A
#
# COMPACT_ATOMS: atom_id res chain seq x y z
N MET A 1 -36.85 -38.02 31.21
CA MET A 1 -35.74 -38.16 30.25
C MET A 1 -35.79 -37.10 29.14
N GLU A 2 -36.88 -36.32 29.02
CA GLU A 2 -37.08 -35.32 27.95
C GLU A 2 -36.31 -33.99 28.18
N GLU A 3 -36.13 -33.52 29.41
CA GLU A 3 -35.35 -32.28 29.69
C GLU A 3 -33.88 -32.35 29.24
N LYS A 4 -33.28 -33.55 29.24
CA LYS A 4 -31.88 -33.73 28.82
C LYS A 4 -31.71 -33.64 27.31
N GLN A 5 -32.75 -33.89 26.51
CA GLN A 5 -32.66 -33.78 25.05
C GLN A 5 -32.82 -32.34 24.54
N GLN A 6 -33.69 -31.54 25.17
CA GLN A 6 -33.86 -30.13 24.80
C GLN A 6 -32.57 -29.31 25.00
N THR A 7 -31.89 -29.49 26.14
CA THR A 7 -30.62 -28.78 26.41
C THR A 7 -29.48 -29.16 25.47
N ASN A 8 -29.45 -30.40 24.96
CA ASN A 8 -28.45 -30.82 23.99
C ASN A 8 -28.74 -30.25 22.60
N PHE A 9 -30.01 -30.16 22.20
CA PHE A 9 -30.39 -29.53 20.93
C PHE A 9 -30.07 -28.02 20.94
N GLU A 10 -30.37 -27.31 22.03
CA GLU A 10 -30.02 -25.89 22.19
C GLU A 10 -28.52 -25.65 22.13
N LYS A 11 -27.71 -26.50 22.80
CA LYS A 11 -26.24 -26.42 22.76
C LYS A 11 -25.67 -26.69 21.38
N ILE A 12 -26.20 -27.68 20.66
CA ILE A 12 -25.78 -28.01 19.29
C ILE A 12 -26.16 -26.88 18.34
N ALA A 13 -27.39 -26.36 18.44
CA ALA A 13 -27.84 -25.22 17.65
C ALA A 13 -26.99 -23.96 17.93
N PHE A 14 -26.69 -23.68 19.20
CA PHE A 14 -25.79 -22.61 19.60
C PHE A 14 -24.38 -22.80 19.02
N LEU A 15 -23.84 -24.02 19.06
CA LEU A 15 -22.50 -24.32 18.54
C LEU A 15 -22.44 -24.20 17.02
N ILE A 16 -23.47 -24.67 16.29
CA ILE A 16 -23.58 -24.49 14.84
C ILE A 16 -23.67 -23.00 14.50
N LEU A 17 -24.50 -22.24 15.22
CA LEU A 17 -24.61 -20.80 15.03
C LEU A 17 -23.29 -20.08 15.31
N LEU A 18 -22.59 -20.45 16.39
CA LEU A 18 -21.29 -19.91 16.75
C LEU A 18 -20.24 -20.20 15.68
N LEU A 19 -20.20 -21.45 15.18
CA LEU A 19 -19.30 -21.85 14.09
C LEU A 19 -19.60 -21.03 12.84
N PHE A 20 -20.88 -20.91 12.46
CA PHE A 20 -21.31 -20.12 11.31
C PHE A 20 -20.87 -18.66 11.42
N ILE A 21 -21.12 -18.02 12.57
CA ILE A 21 -20.72 -16.63 12.82
C ILE A 21 -19.19 -16.50 12.80
N THR A 22 -18.46 -17.46 13.36
CA THR A 22 -16.99 -17.44 13.39
C THR A 22 -16.39 -17.57 12.00
N VAL A 23 -16.90 -18.47 11.16
CA VAL A 23 -16.48 -18.62 9.76
C VAL A 23 -16.82 -17.36 8.98
N PHE A 24 -18.04 -16.83 9.14
CA PHE A 24 -18.48 -15.61 8.46
C PHE A 24 -17.64 -14.39 8.86
N LEU A 25 -17.32 -14.26 10.14
CA LEU A 25 -16.45 -13.22 10.68
C LEU A 25 -15.04 -13.32 10.08
N THR A 26 -14.47 -14.53 10.05
CA THR A 26 -13.13 -14.77 9.47
C THR A 26 -13.10 -14.43 7.98
N TYR A 27 -14.14 -14.80 7.24
CA TYR A 27 -14.29 -14.47 5.82
C TYR A 27 -14.34 -12.97 5.57
N ILE A 28 -15.06 -12.22 6.41
CA ILE A 28 -15.12 -10.74 6.34
C ILE A 28 -13.77 -10.11 6.72
N LEU A 29 -13.08 -10.65 7.72
CA LEU A 29 -11.80 -10.11 8.20
C LEU A 29 -10.61 -10.42 7.29
N GLN A 30 -10.66 -11.51 6.52
CA GLN A 30 -9.62 -11.94 5.58
C GLN A 30 -8.99 -10.79 4.77
N PRO A 31 -9.76 -9.93 4.08
CA PRO A 31 -9.19 -8.83 3.29
C PRO A 31 -8.55 -7.72 4.14
N PHE A 32 -8.93 -7.58 5.42
CA PHE A 32 -8.41 -6.53 6.31
C PHE A 32 -7.14 -6.93 7.05
N PHE A 33 -6.70 -8.19 6.98
CA PHE A 33 -5.45 -8.63 7.62
C PHE A 33 -4.25 -7.80 7.16
N PHE A 34 -4.18 -7.47 5.86
CA PHE A 34 -3.11 -6.63 5.33
C PHE A 34 -3.14 -5.23 5.97
N ALA A 35 -4.32 -4.61 6.07
CA ALA A 35 -4.50 -3.31 6.73
C ALA A 35 -4.06 -3.35 8.21
N ILE A 36 -4.45 -4.39 8.95
CA ILE A 36 -4.06 -4.57 10.35
C ILE A 36 -2.53 -4.77 10.47
N PHE A 37 -1.94 -5.57 9.60
CA PHE A 37 -0.49 -5.81 9.56
C PHE A 37 0.28 -4.50 9.35
N TRP A 38 -0.11 -3.69 8.37
CA TRP A 38 0.49 -2.37 8.14
C TRP A 38 0.31 -1.44 9.33
N ALA A 39 -0.86 -1.47 9.98
CA ALA A 39 -1.09 -0.71 11.20
C ALA A 39 -0.10 -1.08 12.31
N VAL A 40 0.18 -2.37 12.53
CA VAL A 40 1.18 -2.83 13.51
C VAL A 40 2.59 -2.35 13.12
N LEU A 41 2.97 -2.49 11.85
CA LEU A 41 4.29 -2.11 11.36
C LEU A 41 4.53 -0.61 11.57
N VAL A 42 3.58 0.22 11.13
CA VAL A 42 3.64 1.68 11.32
C VAL A 42 3.60 2.04 12.80
N ALA A 43 2.75 1.39 13.61
CA ALA A 43 2.71 1.61 15.06
C ALA A 43 4.06 1.32 15.72
N SER A 44 4.76 0.27 15.28
CA SER A 44 6.07 -0.10 15.79
C SER A 44 7.13 0.96 15.45
N ILE A 45 7.16 1.44 14.20
CA ILE A 45 8.08 2.49 13.75
C ILE A 45 7.83 3.81 14.50
N PHE A 46 6.58 4.19 14.72
CA PHE A 46 6.19 5.45 15.35
C PHE A 46 5.94 5.37 16.86
N SER A 47 6.14 4.18 17.47
CA SER A 47 6.14 3.99 18.93
C SER A 47 7.04 4.98 19.70
N PRO A 48 8.29 5.27 19.29
CA PRO A 48 9.12 6.25 19.98
C PRO A 48 8.53 7.66 19.96
N LEU A 49 7.88 8.06 18.85
CA LEU A 49 7.22 9.36 18.73
C LEU A 49 6.03 9.45 19.69
N TYR A 50 5.20 8.41 19.76
CA TYR A 50 4.10 8.33 20.74
C TYR A 50 4.62 8.44 22.18
N LYS A 51 5.72 7.73 22.52
CA LYS A 51 6.34 7.79 23.85
C LYS A 51 6.83 9.20 24.19
N PHE A 52 7.39 9.93 23.22
CA PHE A 52 7.85 11.30 23.43
C PHE A 52 6.68 12.26 23.72
N ILE A 53 5.59 12.15 22.96
CA ILE A 53 4.38 12.97 23.12
C ILE A 53 3.66 12.64 24.43
N ASN A 54 3.58 11.35 24.79
CA ASN A 54 2.95 10.90 26.04
C ASN A 54 3.70 11.31 27.30
N LYS A 55 4.96 11.75 27.21
CA LYS A 55 5.65 12.39 28.34
C LYS A 55 5.17 13.81 28.62
N LYS A 56 4.56 14.47 27.63
CA LYS A 56 4.20 15.89 27.68
C LYS A 56 2.69 16.12 27.84
N VAL A 57 1.86 15.15 27.48
CA VAL A 57 0.40 15.24 27.49
C VAL A 57 -0.18 14.14 28.37
N LEU A 58 -1.06 14.52 29.31
CA LEU A 58 -1.58 13.63 30.36
C LEU A 58 -2.63 12.62 29.85
N ASN A 59 -3.30 12.90 28.73
CA ASN A 59 -4.39 12.09 28.21
C ASN A 59 -3.94 11.20 27.03
N PRO A 60 -3.96 9.87 27.18
CA PRO A 60 -3.45 8.94 26.17
C PRO A 60 -4.22 8.98 24.84
N ASN A 61 -5.51 9.35 24.86
CA ASN A 61 -6.32 9.50 23.64
C ASN A 61 -5.86 10.69 22.79
N LEU A 62 -5.51 11.81 23.44
CA LEU A 62 -4.99 13.00 22.74
C LEU A 62 -3.59 12.74 22.17
N CYS A 63 -2.72 12.04 22.91
CA CYS A 63 -1.41 11.65 22.40
C CYS A 63 -1.52 10.76 21.16
N ALA A 64 -2.41 9.76 21.20
CA ALA A 64 -2.59 8.82 20.09
C ALA A 64 -3.16 9.55 18.86
N GLY A 65 -4.12 10.46 19.05
CA GLY A 65 -4.67 11.28 17.98
C GLY A 65 -3.63 12.20 17.34
N ILE A 66 -2.82 12.91 18.15
CA ILE A 66 -1.74 13.78 17.64
C ILE A 66 -0.72 12.95 16.86
N THR A 67 -0.30 11.80 17.40
CA THR A 67 0.67 10.92 16.72
C THR A 67 0.09 10.40 15.40
N LEU A 68 -1.19 10.01 15.38
CA LEU A 68 -1.88 9.57 14.17
C LEU A 68 -1.91 10.67 13.10
N ILE A 69 -2.23 11.90 13.49
CA ILE A 69 -2.22 13.07 12.59
C ILE A 69 -0.81 13.31 12.06
N THR A 70 0.21 13.25 12.91
CA THR A 70 1.60 13.38 12.48
C THR A 70 2.00 12.29 11.48
N VAL A 71 1.62 11.03 11.72
CA VAL A 71 1.86 9.93 10.77
C VAL A 71 1.13 10.19 9.46
N PHE A 72 -0.12 10.63 9.51
CA PHE A 72 -0.90 10.97 8.32
C PHE A 72 -0.23 12.05 7.46
N LEU A 73 0.20 13.16 8.08
CA LEU A 73 0.85 14.25 7.38
C LEU A 73 2.27 13.90 6.91
N CYS A 74 3.03 13.15 7.69
CA CYS A 74 4.45 12.90 7.42
C CYS A 74 4.69 11.69 6.50
N LEU A 75 3.74 10.75 6.42
CA LEU A 75 3.92 9.51 5.66
C LEU A 75 2.86 9.39 4.56
N ILE A 76 1.57 9.45 4.89
CA ILE A 76 0.51 9.20 3.91
C ILE A 76 0.43 10.33 2.87
N LEU A 77 0.45 11.57 3.31
CA LEU A 77 0.36 12.74 2.42
C LEU A 77 1.51 12.80 1.39
N PRO A 78 2.80 12.73 1.77
CA PRO A 78 3.90 12.79 0.79
C PRO A 78 3.92 11.59 -0.14
N VAL A 79 3.61 10.39 0.35
CA VAL A 79 3.54 9.19 -0.49
C VAL A 79 2.41 9.33 -1.52
N GLY A 80 1.24 9.85 -1.12
CA GLY A 80 0.14 10.12 -2.05
C GLY A 80 0.52 11.10 -3.16
N LEU A 81 1.19 12.21 -2.80
CA LEU A 81 1.68 13.19 -3.78
C LEU A 81 2.71 12.61 -4.74
N LEU A 82 3.64 11.78 -4.22
CA LEU A 82 4.64 11.10 -5.06
C LEU A 82 3.98 10.13 -6.04
N ILE A 83 2.99 9.35 -5.59
CA ILE A 83 2.26 8.43 -6.47
C ILE A 83 1.52 9.21 -7.56
N ASP A 84 0.83 10.29 -7.21
CA ASP A 84 0.10 11.13 -8.18
C ASP A 84 1.04 11.70 -9.25
N LEU A 85 2.19 12.24 -8.81
CA LEU A 85 3.21 12.75 -9.72
C LEU A 85 3.78 11.66 -10.64
N LEU A 86 4.06 10.46 -10.09
CA LEU A 86 4.55 9.33 -10.86
C LEU A 86 3.52 8.82 -11.89
N VAL A 87 2.22 8.82 -11.55
CA VAL A 87 1.16 8.39 -12.47
C VAL A 87 1.03 9.37 -13.63
N VAL A 88 1.05 10.68 -13.36
CA VAL A 88 1.01 11.71 -14.39
C VAL A 88 2.20 11.58 -15.34
N GLU A 89 3.41 11.44 -14.79
CA GLU A 89 4.63 11.24 -15.59
C GLU A 89 4.55 9.97 -16.44
N ALA A 90 4.06 8.85 -15.88
CA ALA A 90 3.91 7.59 -16.61
C ALA A 90 2.93 7.70 -17.80
N ILE A 91 1.85 8.47 -17.65
CA ILE A 91 0.89 8.74 -18.73
C ILE A 91 1.54 9.59 -19.83
N ASP A 92 2.30 10.61 -19.47
CA ASP A 92 2.99 11.49 -20.44
C ASP A 92 4.06 10.72 -21.25
N ILE A 93 4.80 9.83 -20.58
CA ILE A 93 5.73 8.89 -21.23
C ILE A 93 4.99 8.00 -22.24
N TYR A 94 3.83 7.45 -21.87
CA TYR A 94 3.05 6.61 -22.79
C TYR A 94 2.55 7.39 -24.01
N GLN A 95 2.06 8.62 -23.81
CA GLN A 95 1.59 9.47 -24.89
C GLN A 95 2.73 9.89 -25.83
N SER A 96 3.91 10.19 -25.29
CA SER A 96 5.10 10.55 -26.08
C SER A 96 5.70 9.37 -26.87
N LEU A 97 5.48 8.13 -26.43
CA LEU A 97 5.89 6.92 -27.16
C LEU A 97 4.91 6.50 -28.28
N ASN A 98 3.66 7.00 -28.23
CA ASN A 98 2.63 6.73 -29.25
C ASN A 98 2.45 7.89 -30.24
N SER A 99 2.70 9.11 -29.78
CA SER A 99 2.77 10.29 -30.64
C SER A 99 4.18 10.36 -31.25
N SER A 100 4.34 10.76 -32.50
CA SER A 100 5.66 11.00 -33.12
C SER A 100 6.39 12.23 -32.53
N ASN A 101 6.26 12.47 -31.23
CA ASN A 101 6.84 13.60 -30.51
C ASN A 101 8.18 13.16 -29.91
N ASN A 102 9.25 13.48 -30.62
CA ASN A 102 10.60 12.94 -30.47
C ASN A 102 11.35 13.35 -29.19
N ASN A 103 10.71 13.98 -28.18
CA ASN A 103 11.44 14.54 -27.04
C ASN A 103 12.05 13.45 -26.14
N TRP A 104 11.29 12.43 -25.75
CA TRP A 104 11.81 11.34 -24.92
C TRP A 104 12.85 10.49 -25.65
N ILE A 105 12.60 10.22 -26.93
CA ILE A 105 13.49 9.45 -27.81
C ILE A 105 14.81 10.21 -28.05
N GLY A 106 14.72 11.53 -28.24
CA GLY A 106 15.87 12.43 -28.36
C GLY A 106 16.75 12.40 -27.13
N THR A 107 16.20 12.61 -25.94
CA THR A 107 16.93 12.60 -24.66
C THR A 107 17.61 11.25 -24.41
N LEU A 108 16.91 10.14 -24.67
CA LEU A 108 17.46 8.79 -24.47
C LEU A 108 18.60 8.51 -25.47
N SER A 109 18.47 8.98 -26.72
CA SER A 109 19.53 8.88 -27.73
C SER A 109 20.75 9.74 -27.39
N GLU A 110 20.57 10.93 -26.81
CA GLU A 110 21.66 11.80 -26.39
C GLU A 110 22.42 11.23 -25.18
N VAL A 111 21.70 10.68 -24.21
CA VAL A 111 22.30 9.99 -23.06
C VAL A 111 23.10 8.78 -23.52
N LEU A 112 22.56 7.95 -24.42
CA LEU A 112 23.27 6.79 -24.96
C LEU A 112 24.49 7.19 -25.81
N LYS A 113 24.39 8.25 -26.61
CA LYS A 113 25.53 8.81 -27.36
C LYS A 113 26.63 9.32 -26.43
N SER A 114 26.27 10.01 -25.34
CA SER A 114 27.22 10.50 -24.33
C SER A 114 27.90 9.33 -23.59
N LEU A 115 27.16 8.25 -23.34
CA LEU A 115 27.69 7.04 -22.71
C LEU A 115 28.66 6.27 -23.63
N ASN A 116 28.41 6.25 -24.94
CA ASN A 116 29.28 5.59 -25.92
C ASN A 116 30.59 6.34 -26.21
N ASN A 117 30.70 7.62 -25.83
CA ASN A 117 31.97 8.36 -25.89
C ASN A 117 33.02 7.87 -24.89
N ASN A 118 32.67 6.93 -24.00
CA ASN A 118 33.65 6.26 -23.13
C ASN A 118 34.40 5.16 -23.91
N PRO A 119 35.76 5.17 -23.93
CA PRO A 119 36.57 4.23 -24.72
C PRO A 119 36.42 2.75 -24.30
N LEU A 120 35.81 2.48 -23.13
CA LEU A 120 35.48 1.14 -22.64
C LEU A 120 34.18 0.58 -23.24
N LEU A 121 33.24 1.44 -23.65
CA LEU A 121 31.92 1.06 -24.18
C LEU A 121 31.91 1.05 -25.72
N ALA A 122 32.75 1.85 -26.37
CA ALA A 122 32.90 1.86 -27.83
C ALA A 122 33.37 0.53 -28.46
N LYS A 123 33.87 -0.43 -27.65
CA LYS A 123 34.24 -1.79 -28.09
C LYS A 123 33.05 -2.76 -28.09
N LEU A 124 32.00 -2.44 -27.35
CA LEU A 124 30.73 -3.15 -27.43
C LEU A 124 29.99 -2.49 -28.59
N ASP A 125 29.96 -3.13 -29.75
CA ASP A 125 29.18 -2.72 -30.92
C ASP A 125 27.68 -2.90 -30.63
N VAL A 126 27.19 -2.24 -29.58
CA VAL A 126 25.81 -2.36 -29.14
C VAL A 126 24.99 -1.50 -30.05
N ASP A 127 24.16 -2.16 -30.85
CA ASP A 127 23.19 -1.51 -31.71
C ASP A 127 22.26 -0.63 -30.84
N GLN A 128 22.55 0.67 -30.83
CA GLN A 128 21.81 1.66 -30.07
C GLN A 128 20.33 1.66 -30.48
N ALA A 129 20.03 1.34 -31.76
CA ALA A 129 18.66 1.21 -32.23
C ALA A 129 17.96 0.01 -31.59
N PHE A 130 18.66 -1.11 -31.45
CA PHE A 130 18.13 -2.30 -30.76
C PHE A 130 17.85 -2.02 -29.28
N LEU A 131 18.80 -1.42 -28.55
CA LEU A 131 18.61 -1.02 -27.15
C LEU A 131 17.41 -0.08 -26.96
N ILE A 132 17.33 0.97 -27.78
CA ILE A 132 16.24 1.95 -27.72
C ILE A 132 14.91 1.25 -28.00
N SER A 133 14.83 0.41 -29.04
CA SER A 133 13.60 -0.30 -29.39
C SER A 133 13.13 -1.25 -28.28
N LYS A 134 14.06 -1.98 -27.64
CA LYS A 134 13.75 -2.88 -26.52
C LYS A 134 13.35 -2.13 -25.26
N SER A 135 13.99 -1.01 -24.96
CA SER A 135 13.58 -0.14 -23.85
C SER A 135 12.18 0.44 -24.08
N GLN A 136 11.84 0.84 -25.31
CA GLN A 136 10.50 1.31 -25.66
C GLN A 136 9.44 0.21 -25.52
N GLU A 137 9.73 -1.00 -26.00
CA GLU A 137 8.84 -2.16 -25.87
C GLU A 137 8.60 -2.51 -24.39
N ALA A 138 9.66 -2.52 -23.58
CA ALA A 138 9.59 -2.73 -22.14
C ALA A 138 8.78 -1.63 -21.43
N LEU A 139 9.04 -0.36 -21.75
CA LEU A 139 8.29 0.78 -21.22
C LEU A 139 6.80 0.69 -21.60
N LYS A 140 6.48 0.39 -22.86
CA LYS A 140 5.08 0.22 -23.31
C LYS A 140 4.39 -0.92 -22.56
N ALA A 141 5.06 -2.06 -22.39
CA ALA A 141 4.52 -3.19 -21.64
C ALA A 141 4.27 -2.84 -20.16
N LEU A 142 5.21 -2.16 -19.51
CA LEU A 142 5.07 -1.71 -18.12
C LEU A 142 3.94 -0.69 -17.99
N THR A 143 3.87 0.31 -18.86
CA THR A 143 2.81 1.33 -18.77
C THR A 143 1.43 0.75 -19.07
N GLN A 144 1.31 -0.13 -20.07
CA GLN A 144 0.05 -0.82 -20.36
C GLN A 144 -0.38 -1.72 -19.19
N TYR A 145 0.56 -2.40 -18.53
CA TYR A 145 0.29 -3.17 -17.32
C TYR A 145 -0.25 -2.27 -16.20
N VAL A 146 0.40 -1.13 -15.94
CA VAL A 146 -0.08 -0.16 -14.93
C VAL A 146 -1.46 0.37 -15.29
N LEU A 147 -1.70 0.81 -16.54
CA LEU A 147 -2.98 1.37 -16.98
C LEU A 147 -4.15 0.38 -16.92
N THR A 148 -3.89 -0.91 -17.18
CA THR A 148 -4.93 -1.94 -17.07
C THR A 148 -5.26 -2.23 -15.61
N HIS A 149 -4.26 -2.31 -14.73
CA HIS A 149 -4.46 -2.62 -13.31
C HIS A 149 -4.92 -1.41 -12.49
N ILE A 150 -4.61 -0.17 -12.91
CA ILE A 150 -5.05 1.05 -12.20
C ILE A 150 -6.57 1.23 -12.30
N SER A 151 -7.18 0.77 -13.40
CA SER A 151 -8.63 0.78 -13.56
C SER A 151 -9.30 -0.16 -12.56
N GLU A 152 -8.73 -1.35 -12.35
CA GLU A 152 -9.21 -2.30 -11.33
C GLU A 152 -9.01 -1.76 -9.91
N PHE A 153 -7.88 -1.11 -9.64
CA PHE A 153 -7.61 -0.46 -8.36
C PHE A 153 -8.65 0.65 -8.06
N THR A 154 -9.00 1.45 -9.07
CA THR A 154 -9.98 2.53 -8.95
C THR A 154 -11.40 2.00 -8.80
N GLN A 155 -11.76 0.91 -9.48
CA GLN A 155 -13.08 0.26 -9.31
C GLN A 155 -13.31 -0.19 -7.86
N ASN A 156 -12.25 -0.61 -7.17
CA ASN A 156 -12.32 -1.04 -5.77
C ASN A 156 -12.00 0.08 -4.76
N THR A 157 -12.20 1.36 -5.12
CA THR A 157 -11.91 2.52 -4.25
C THR A 157 -12.62 2.42 -2.90
N ILE A 158 -13.86 1.94 -2.84
CA ILE A 158 -14.59 1.76 -1.57
C ILE A 158 -13.83 0.80 -0.66
N PHE A 159 -13.37 -0.33 -1.20
CA PHE A 159 -12.60 -1.31 -0.45
C PHE A 159 -11.26 -0.73 0.03
N VAL A 160 -10.56 0.03 -0.82
CA VAL A 160 -9.32 0.74 -0.44
C VAL A 160 -9.58 1.72 0.70
N PHE A 161 -10.63 2.53 0.60
CA PHE A 161 -10.98 3.54 1.62
C PHE A 161 -11.37 2.90 2.95
N VAL A 162 -12.20 1.84 2.92
CA VAL A 162 -12.58 1.10 4.14
C VAL A 162 -11.36 0.42 4.75
N SER A 163 -10.51 -0.23 3.95
CA SER A 163 -9.27 -0.85 4.42
C SER A 163 -8.32 0.16 5.04
N PHE A 164 -8.20 1.34 4.42
CA PHE A 164 -7.42 2.45 4.93
C PHE A 164 -7.98 2.98 6.27
N ALA A 165 -9.30 3.13 6.39
CA ALA A 165 -9.94 3.52 7.64
C ALA A 165 -9.71 2.48 8.75
N VAL A 166 -9.81 1.19 8.43
CA VAL A 166 -9.50 0.10 9.36
C VAL A 166 -8.03 0.15 9.78
N MET A 167 -7.09 0.34 8.84
CA MET A 167 -5.67 0.50 9.14
C MET A 167 -5.43 1.66 10.12
N LEU A 168 -6.01 2.85 9.87
CA LEU A 168 -5.85 4.00 10.74
C LEU A 168 -6.47 3.78 12.13
N TYR A 169 -7.64 3.15 12.18
CA TYR A 169 -8.31 2.80 13.44
C TYR A 169 -7.48 1.82 14.27
N SER A 170 -6.97 0.75 13.63
CA SER A 170 -6.09 -0.22 14.27
C SER A 170 -4.78 0.43 14.73
N LEU A 171 -4.19 1.31 13.91
CA LEU A 171 -2.97 2.05 14.23
C LEU A 171 -3.17 2.92 15.47
N PHE A 172 -4.29 3.64 15.56
CA PHE A 172 -4.64 4.41 16.75
C PHE A 172 -4.70 3.55 18.01
N TYR A 173 -5.39 2.40 17.94
CA TYR A 173 -5.50 1.48 19.06
C TYR A 173 -4.14 0.86 19.44
N PHE A 174 -3.31 0.49 18.46
CA PHE A 174 -1.98 -0.06 18.71
C PHE A 174 -1.02 0.97 19.30
N LEU A 175 -1.07 2.23 18.86
CA LEU A 175 -0.29 3.30 19.47
C LEU A 175 -0.72 3.58 20.91
N ARG A 176 -2.04 3.60 21.17
CA ARG A 176 -2.60 3.88 22.49
C ARG A 176 -2.37 2.73 23.48
N ASP A 177 -2.74 1.52 23.11
CA ASP A 177 -2.84 0.36 24.01
C ASP A 177 -1.71 -0.67 23.80
N GLY A 178 -0.83 -0.49 22.81
CA GLY A 178 0.24 -1.45 22.50
C GLY A 178 1.15 -1.78 23.69
N LYS A 179 1.42 -0.81 24.57
CA LYS A 179 2.20 -1.05 25.80
C LYS A 179 1.47 -1.92 26.82
N LYS A 180 0.13 -1.86 26.89
CA LYS A 180 -0.66 -2.71 27.79
C LYS A 180 -0.67 -4.16 27.32
N LEU A 181 -0.51 -4.39 26.02
CA LEU A 181 -0.48 -5.72 25.41
C LEU A 181 0.89 -6.40 25.54
N THR A 182 1.98 -5.65 25.63
CA THR A 182 3.36 -6.18 25.77
C THR A 182 3.88 -6.20 27.22
N ALA A 183 3.07 -5.83 28.20
CA ALA A 183 3.47 -5.74 29.61
C ALA A 183 3.17 -7.02 30.43
N THR A 184 2.79 -8.11 29.77
CA THR A 184 2.66 -9.45 30.35
C THR A 184 3.96 -10.21 30.13
#